data_AF-A0A438FGE1-F1
#
_entry.id   AF-A0A438FGE1-F1
#
_cell.length_a   1.000
_cell.length_b   1.000
_cell.length_c   1.000
_cell.angle_alpha   90.00
_cell.angle_beta   90.00
_cell.angle_gamma   90.00
#
_symmetry.space_group_name_H-M   'P 1'
#
loop_
_entity.id
_entity.type
_entity.pdbx_description
1 polymer ?
#
loop_
_entity_poly.entity_id
_entity_poly.type
_entity_poly.pdbx_seq_one_letter_code
_entity_poly.pdbx_strand_id
1 'polypeptide(L)'
;MEQSESTVNNSLVFAVNGKRFEVSTIHPSTTLLEFLRSHTPFKGAKLSCGEGGCGACVVLLSKYNPVLDQVDDFTVSSCLTLLCSINGCSITTTEGLGNTKDGFHPIHERFSGFHASQCGFCTPGMCMSLFSALVNAEKILRPEPPLGFSKLKVSEAGKGLLQEISAAVLGICPIADACKSFAADVDMEDLGFNSFWRKGDSKEVKLSSLPLYNHSDEICTFPQFLKNETRSTLLLDSSRYSWYNPVTIEQLRSLLGFVEDGNGTRVKVVVGNTGMGYYKEVENYDKYIDLRYIPELSVIRRDNTGISIGAAVTISKAIEALKECNQGGFHTEEDMVYKKIADHMEKVASGFIQNSASLGGNLVMAQRNHFPSDIATVLLAVGSTVNIITGLKSEELTLEEFLRRPELDSKSILISIKIPDWDRIMGISSGTKMNLLFETYRAAPRPLGNALPYLNAALMAKVSRCTTSNGIIVSNCRFAFGAYGTKHPMRATKVEEFLTGKVLSVGVLCEAVKLLKGIVVPDDGTSSPAYRSSLAVSFLFEFFSHLLEANAESPDGCMNGYSTLLSPAKQLDHGKIPTLPSSAKQGWN
;
A
#
# COMPACT_ATOMS: atom_id res chain seq x y z
N MET A 1 45.98 -31.22 -6.97
CA MET A 1 44.55 -31.48 -7.25
C MET A 1 43.78 -30.33 -6.65
N GLU A 2 43.02 -29.66 -7.51
CA GLU A 2 42.54 -28.28 -7.40
C GLU A 2 41.74 -27.97 -6.12
N GLN A 3 42.12 -26.88 -5.46
CA GLN A 3 41.18 -26.09 -4.67
C GLN A 3 40.23 -25.42 -5.66
N SER A 4 38.95 -25.77 -5.59
CA SER A 4 37.89 -25.13 -6.38
C SER A 4 37.75 -23.67 -5.95
N GLU A 5 38.34 -22.75 -6.72
CA GLU A 5 38.02 -21.33 -6.66
C GLU A 5 36.51 -21.16 -6.92
N SER A 6 35.80 -20.64 -5.93
CA SER A 6 34.40 -20.21 -6.10
C SER A 6 34.36 -19.09 -7.14
N THR A 7 33.75 -19.34 -8.29
CA THR A 7 33.52 -18.35 -9.35
C THR A 7 32.59 -17.24 -8.84
N VAL A 8 33.17 -16.11 -8.44
CA VAL A 8 32.43 -14.90 -8.07
C VAL A 8 31.76 -14.34 -9.32
N ASN A 9 30.43 -14.39 -9.37
CA ASN A 9 29.67 -13.88 -10.52
C ASN A 9 29.57 -12.34 -10.41
N ASN A 10 30.30 -11.63 -11.27
CA ASN A 10 30.56 -10.17 -11.19
C ASN A 10 29.57 -9.31 -12.00
N SER A 11 28.46 -9.88 -12.46
CA SER A 11 27.48 -9.22 -13.32
C SER A 11 26.08 -9.25 -12.71
N LEU A 12 25.29 -8.21 -12.98
CA LEU A 12 23.86 -8.22 -12.67
C LEU A 12 23.15 -9.23 -13.60
N VAL A 13 22.53 -10.26 -13.03
CA VAL A 13 21.82 -11.31 -13.77
C VAL A 13 20.34 -11.30 -13.42
N PHE A 14 19.49 -11.23 -14.43
CA PHE A 14 18.03 -11.25 -14.29
C PHE A 14 17.38 -11.75 -15.59
N ALA A 15 16.06 -11.94 -15.56
CA ALA A 15 15.29 -12.31 -16.74
C ALA A 15 14.33 -11.18 -17.16
N VAL A 16 14.12 -11.02 -18.46
CA VAL A 16 13.01 -10.23 -19.02
C VAL A 16 12.27 -11.09 -20.04
N ASN A 17 10.97 -11.32 -19.82
CA ASN A 17 10.13 -12.19 -20.64
C ASN A 17 10.77 -13.56 -20.88
N GLY A 18 11.31 -14.18 -19.82
CA GLY A 18 12.01 -15.46 -19.86
C GLY A 18 13.43 -15.43 -20.47
N LYS A 19 13.83 -14.34 -21.12
CA LYS A 19 15.18 -14.19 -21.69
C LYS A 19 16.18 -13.73 -20.63
N ARG A 20 17.35 -14.38 -20.57
CA ARG A 20 18.48 -13.98 -19.70
C ARG A 20 19.08 -12.64 -20.14
N PHE A 21 19.32 -11.78 -19.17
CA PHE A 21 20.13 -10.57 -19.31
C PHE A 21 21.26 -10.60 -18.27
N GLU A 22 22.46 -10.26 -18.74
CA GLU A 22 23.67 -10.19 -17.95
C GLU A 22 24.35 -8.85 -18.22
N VAL A 23 24.40 -7.99 -17.20
CA VAL A 23 24.87 -6.60 -17.34
C VAL A 23 26.12 -6.43 -16.48
N SER A 24 27.25 -6.23 -17.13
CA SER A 24 28.55 -6.11 -16.48
C SER A 24 28.86 -4.69 -15.99
N THR A 25 28.34 -3.65 -16.64
CA THR A 25 28.54 -2.25 -16.26
C THR A 25 27.22 -1.47 -16.38
N ILE A 26 26.76 -0.89 -15.27
CA ILE A 26 25.56 -0.04 -15.26
C ILE A 26 25.69 1.03 -14.16
N HIS A 27 25.10 2.20 -14.40
CA HIS A 27 25.03 3.23 -13.38
C HIS A 27 23.98 2.84 -12.31
N PRO A 28 24.24 2.98 -11.00
CA PRO A 28 23.32 2.53 -9.95
C PRO A 28 21.97 3.26 -9.94
N SER A 29 21.92 4.46 -10.55
CA SER A 29 20.67 5.21 -10.71
C SER A 29 19.83 4.77 -11.92
N THR A 30 20.34 3.90 -12.80
CA THR A 30 19.59 3.45 -13.98
C THR A 30 18.31 2.75 -13.56
N THR A 31 17.19 3.22 -14.09
CA THR A 31 15.88 2.65 -13.80
C THR A 31 15.61 1.43 -14.67
N LEU A 32 14.74 0.54 -14.19
CA LEU A 32 14.27 -0.61 -14.96
C LEU A 32 13.59 -0.16 -16.27
N LEU A 33 12.80 0.92 -16.23
CA LEU A 33 12.15 1.46 -17.43
C LEU A 33 13.15 1.94 -18.47
N GLU A 34 14.19 2.66 -18.04
CA GLU A 34 15.27 3.10 -18.91
C GLU A 34 15.98 1.91 -19.56
N PHE A 35 16.31 0.89 -18.76
CA PHE A 35 16.92 -0.33 -19.28
C PHE A 35 16.01 -1.01 -20.33
N LEU A 36 14.75 -1.27 -20.01
CA LEU A 36 13.80 -1.93 -20.91
C LEU A 36 13.69 -1.18 -22.25
N ARG A 37 13.61 0.15 -22.21
CA ARG A 37 13.36 0.95 -23.42
C ARG A 37 14.60 1.23 -24.26
N SER A 38 15.75 1.40 -23.62
CA SER A 38 16.99 1.81 -24.28
C SER A 38 17.91 0.63 -24.61
N HIS A 39 17.84 -0.46 -23.85
CA HIS A 39 18.76 -1.59 -23.96
C HIS A 39 18.08 -2.90 -24.42
N THR A 40 16.75 -2.89 -24.59
CA THR A 40 15.99 -4.06 -25.03
C THR A 40 14.96 -3.70 -26.11
N PRO A 41 14.42 -4.69 -26.86
CA PRO A 41 13.30 -4.45 -27.76
C PRO A 41 11.95 -4.30 -27.05
N PHE A 42 11.87 -4.57 -25.73
CA PHE A 42 10.62 -4.59 -24.96
C PHE A 42 10.23 -3.17 -24.52
N LYS A 43 9.54 -2.45 -25.41
CA LYS A 43 9.18 -1.03 -25.27
C LYS A 43 7.73 -0.80 -24.84
N GLY A 44 7.03 -1.86 -24.41
CA GLY A 44 5.64 -1.88 -23.99
C GLY A 44 5.40 -1.03 -22.75
N ALA A 45 6.29 -1.12 -21.75
CA ALA A 45 6.30 -0.21 -20.62
C ALA A 45 6.60 1.23 -21.07
N LYS A 46 5.74 2.18 -20.68
CA LYS A 46 5.80 3.57 -21.16
C LYS A 46 6.21 4.55 -20.06
N LEU A 47 7.09 5.49 -20.41
CA LEU A 47 7.34 6.67 -19.59
C LEU A 47 6.23 7.70 -19.86
N SER A 48 5.50 8.09 -18.82
CA SER A 48 4.47 9.16 -18.88
C SER A 48 4.76 10.23 -17.84
N CYS A 49 4.58 9.92 -16.54
CA CYS A 49 4.79 10.88 -15.46
C CYS A 49 6.19 10.81 -14.81
N GLY A 50 6.85 9.64 -14.81
CA GLY A 50 8.15 9.46 -14.16
C GLY A 50 8.12 9.55 -12.62
N GLU A 51 6.93 9.46 -12.01
CA GLU A 51 6.74 9.62 -10.56
C GLU A 51 5.93 8.51 -9.90
N GLY A 52 5.56 7.46 -10.64
CA GLY A 52 4.79 6.35 -10.11
C GLY A 52 3.30 6.65 -9.90
N GLY A 53 2.77 7.79 -10.36
CA GLY A 53 1.34 8.07 -10.27
C GLY A 53 0.50 7.46 -11.39
N CYS A 54 1.01 7.35 -12.62
CA CYS A 54 0.15 7.06 -13.79
C CYS A 54 -0.10 5.57 -14.12
N GLY A 55 0.72 4.65 -13.60
CA GLY A 55 0.63 3.21 -13.92
C GLY A 55 1.11 2.78 -15.33
N ALA A 56 1.43 3.68 -16.25
CA ALA A 56 1.78 3.33 -17.65
C ALA A 56 3.09 2.51 -17.81
N CYS A 57 3.94 2.49 -16.77
CA CYS A 57 5.21 1.76 -16.74
C CYS A 57 5.16 0.49 -15.88
N VAL A 58 3.96 0.02 -15.49
CA VAL A 58 3.82 -1.16 -14.65
C VAL A 58 4.31 -2.41 -15.38
N VAL A 59 5.09 -3.21 -14.66
CA VAL A 59 5.58 -4.52 -15.07
C VAL A 59 5.37 -5.50 -13.91
N LEU A 60 5.32 -6.79 -14.21
CA LEU A 60 5.34 -7.82 -13.17
C LEU A 60 6.79 -8.10 -12.79
N LEU A 61 7.07 -8.12 -11.49
CA LEU A 61 8.35 -8.55 -10.94
C LEU A 61 8.11 -9.82 -10.12
N SER A 62 8.85 -10.87 -10.47
CA SER A 62 8.78 -12.18 -9.84
C SER A 62 10.07 -12.46 -9.08
N LYS A 63 9.95 -12.86 -7.81
CA LYS A 63 11.07 -13.23 -6.94
C LYS A 63 10.93 -14.67 -6.47
N TYR A 64 12.02 -15.41 -6.47
CA TYR A 64 12.03 -16.79 -6.01
C TYR A 64 12.59 -16.90 -4.59
N ASN A 65 11.84 -17.55 -3.71
CA ASN A 65 12.27 -17.91 -2.37
C ASN A 65 12.78 -19.36 -2.37
N PRO A 66 14.10 -19.61 -2.27
CA PRO A 66 14.65 -20.96 -2.31
C PRO A 66 14.31 -21.80 -1.07
N VAL A 67 13.93 -21.18 0.05
CA VAL A 67 13.57 -21.88 1.29
C VAL A 67 12.16 -22.48 1.20
N LEU A 68 11.21 -21.71 0.67
CA LEU A 68 9.81 -22.14 0.52
C LEU A 68 9.54 -22.80 -0.83
N ASP A 69 10.51 -22.79 -1.74
CA ASP A 69 10.37 -23.19 -3.16
C ASP A 69 9.19 -22.49 -3.87
N GLN A 70 8.97 -21.21 -3.55
CA GLN A 70 7.83 -20.42 -4.03
C GLN A 70 8.29 -19.19 -4.80
N VAL A 71 7.43 -18.75 -5.72
CA VAL A 71 7.61 -17.51 -6.49
C VAL A 71 6.59 -16.48 -6.02
N ASP A 72 7.09 -15.33 -5.55
CA ASP A 72 6.30 -14.15 -5.23
C ASP A 72 6.18 -13.29 -6.47
N ASP A 73 4.96 -12.99 -6.91
CA ASP A 73 4.66 -12.20 -8.10
C ASP A 73 3.92 -10.93 -7.71
N PHE A 74 4.47 -9.76 -8.07
CA PHE A 74 3.85 -8.49 -7.75
C PHE A 74 4.20 -7.41 -8.77
N THR A 75 3.29 -6.46 -8.94
CA THR A 75 3.52 -5.32 -9.83
C THR A 75 4.45 -4.28 -9.21
N VAL A 76 5.27 -3.64 -10.05
CA VAL A 76 6.13 -2.52 -9.67
C VAL A 76 6.09 -1.40 -10.72
N SER A 77 6.35 -0.17 -10.30
CA SER A 77 6.57 0.96 -11.21
C SER A 77 8.01 0.94 -11.73
N SER A 78 8.21 0.52 -12.98
CA SER A 78 9.57 0.38 -13.54
C SER A 78 10.34 1.71 -13.66
N CYS A 79 9.66 2.88 -13.65
CA CYS A 79 10.34 4.18 -13.66
C CYS A 79 10.96 4.54 -12.30
N LEU A 80 10.57 3.87 -11.21
CA LEU A 80 11.12 4.09 -9.87
C LEU A 80 12.01 2.92 -9.41
N THR A 81 11.79 1.71 -9.94
CA THR A 81 12.63 0.55 -9.66
C THR A 81 14.03 0.73 -10.25
N LEU A 82 15.07 0.68 -9.41
CA LEU A 82 16.46 0.73 -9.84
C LEU A 82 16.92 -0.64 -10.35
N LEU A 83 17.68 -0.67 -11.45
CA LEU A 83 18.07 -1.91 -12.10
C LEU A 83 18.95 -2.80 -11.18
N CYS A 84 19.89 -2.20 -10.45
CA CYS A 84 20.73 -2.92 -9.48
C CYS A 84 19.91 -3.62 -8.38
N SER A 85 18.69 -3.16 -8.13
CA SER A 85 17.79 -3.70 -7.11
C SER A 85 17.05 -4.97 -7.54
N ILE A 86 17.18 -5.41 -8.80
CA ILE A 86 16.44 -6.55 -9.36
C ILE A 86 17.31 -7.76 -9.71
N ASN A 87 18.53 -7.84 -9.18
CA ASN A 87 19.36 -9.03 -9.36
C ASN A 87 18.61 -10.30 -8.92
N GLY A 88 18.71 -11.37 -9.72
CA GLY A 88 18.04 -12.65 -9.45
C GLY A 88 16.52 -12.60 -9.60
N CYS A 89 15.94 -11.51 -10.11
CA CYS A 89 14.50 -11.39 -10.34
C CYS A 89 14.14 -11.68 -11.80
N SER A 90 12.87 -11.99 -12.04
CA SER A 90 12.31 -12.10 -13.39
C SER A 90 11.30 -10.99 -13.63
N ILE A 91 11.36 -10.36 -14.80
CA ILE A 91 10.48 -9.27 -15.21
C ILE A 91 9.61 -9.74 -16.36
N THR A 92 8.29 -9.59 -16.24
CA THR A 92 7.35 -9.80 -17.35
C THR A 92 6.77 -8.46 -17.77
N THR A 93 6.90 -8.16 -19.06
CA THR A 93 6.28 -6.99 -19.72
C THR A 93 5.07 -7.43 -20.55
N THR A 94 4.31 -6.49 -21.10
CA THR A 94 3.11 -6.83 -21.88
C THR A 94 3.45 -7.69 -23.11
N GLU A 95 4.64 -7.52 -23.69
CA GLU A 95 5.14 -8.33 -24.80
C GLU A 95 5.46 -9.77 -24.40
N GLY A 96 5.77 -10.00 -23.12
CA GLY A 96 5.94 -11.33 -22.54
C GLY A 96 4.62 -12.09 -22.36
N LEU A 97 3.48 -11.39 -22.41
CA LEU A 97 2.16 -12.05 -22.40
C LEU A 97 1.78 -12.59 -23.78
N GLY A 98 2.14 -11.86 -24.83
CA GLY A 98 1.77 -12.17 -26.20
C GLY A 98 2.05 -11.00 -27.14
N ASN A 99 2.12 -11.29 -28.44
CA ASN A 99 2.38 -10.30 -29.48
C ASN A 99 1.90 -10.80 -30.86
N THR A 100 2.04 -9.97 -31.90
CA THR A 100 1.56 -10.30 -33.25
C THR A 100 2.27 -11.48 -33.92
N LYS A 101 3.44 -11.91 -33.41
CA LYS A 101 4.19 -13.06 -33.94
C LYS A 101 3.82 -14.36 -33.22
N ASP A 102 3.72 -14.30 -31.90
CA ASP A 102 3.56 -15.48 -31.05
C ASP A 102 2.08 -15.76 -30.68
N GLY A 103 1.18 -14.83 -30.99
CA GLY A 103 -0.22 -14.85 -30.57
C GLY A 103 -0.48 -13.88 -29.42
N PHE A 104 -1.71 -13.36 -29.35
CA PHE A 104 -2.12 -12.46 -28.29
C PHE A 104 -2.62 -13.23 -27.07
N HIS A 105 -2.31 -12.72 -25.88
CA HIS A 105 -2.89 -13.25 -24.65
C HIS A 105 -4.38 -12.88 -24.58
N PRO A 106 -5.25 -13.70 -23.95
CA PRO A 106 -6.66 -13.35 -23.75
C PRO A 106 -6.89 -11.98 -23.10
N ILE A 107 -5.94 -11.48 -22.29
CA ILE A 107 -5.96 -10.10 -21.77
C ILE A 107 -5.98 -9.08 -22.92
N HIS A 108 -5.09 -9.21 -23.89
CA HIS A 108 -5.03 -8.30 -25.04
C HIS A 108 -6.30 -8.38 -25.88
N GLU A 109 -6.77 -9.60 -26.15
CA GLU A 109 -7.97 -9.86 -26.97
C GLU A 109 -9.22 -9.29 -26.31
N ARG A 110 -9.41 -9.56 -25.01
CA ARG A 110 -10.55 -9.03 -24.24
C ARG A 110 -10.48 -7.52 -24.10
N PHE A 111 -9.31 -6.93 -23.83
CA PHE A 111 -9.17 -5.47 -23.82
C PHE A 111 -9.56 -4.85 -25.16
N SER A 112 -9.15 -5.46 -26.28
CA SER A 112 -9.53 -4.99 -27.61
C SER A 112 -11.04 -5.11 -27.84
N GLY A 113 -11.62 -6.28 -27.54
CA GLY A 113 -13.04 -6.53 -27.83
C GLY A 113 -14.01 -5.81 -26.91
N PHE A 114 -13.61 -5.46 -25.69
CA PHE A 114 -14.36 -4.55 -24.82
C PHE A 114 -14.09 -3.07 -25.12
N HIS A 115 -13.31 -2.74 -26.15
CA HIS A 115 -12.94 -1.36 -26.48
C HIS A 115 -12.24 -0.63 -25.31
N ALA A 116 -11.49 -1.37 -24.49
CA ALA A 116 -10.75 -0.88 -23.33
C ALA A 116 -9.46 -0.13 -23.70
N SER A 117 -9.22 0.14 -24.99
CA SER A 117 -8.03 0.81 -25.48
C SER A 117 -8.40 1.79 -26.61
N GLN A 118 -8.08 3.07 -26.42
CA GLN A 118 -8.22 4.13 -27.44
C GLN A 118 -6.84 4.54 -27.97
N CYS A 119 -6.19 5.52 -27.32
CA CYS A 119 -4.83 5.93 -27.69
C CYS A 119 -3.78 4.83 -27.40
N GLY A 120 -4.11 3.86 -26.54
CA GLY A 120 -3.29 2.69 -26.24
C GLY A 120 -2.11 2.92 -25.30
N PHE A 121 -1.82 4.16 -24.88
CA PHE A 121 -0.57 4.46 -24.15
C PHE A 121 -0.53 3.85 -22.74
N CYS A 122 -1.67 3.78 -22.06
CA CYS A 122 -1.79 3.21 -20.72
C CYS A 122 -2.12 1.71 -20.71
N THR A 123 -2.59 1.17 -21.84
CA THR A 123 -3.04 -0.22 -21.98
C THR A 123 -2.00 -1.24 -21.54
N PRO A 124 -0.69 -1.12 -21.87
CA PRO A 124 0.33 -2.04 -21.39
C PRO A 124 0.38 -2.19 -19.87
N GLY A 125 0.34 -1.07 -19.14
CA GLY A 125 0.36 -1.06 -17.68
C GLY A 125 -0.89 -1.73 -17.10
N MET A 126 -2.07 -1.43 -17.66
CA MET A 126 -3.33 -2.04 -17.24
C MET A 126 -3.35 -3.56 -17.46
N CYS A 127 -2.84 -4.03 -18.61
CA CYS A 127 -2.72 -5.45 -18.88
C CYS A 127 -1.80 -6.14 -17.86
N MET A 128 -0.68 -5.51 -17.48
CA MET A 128 0.25 -6.08 -16.50
C MET A 128 -0.33 -6.11 -15.08
N SER A 129 -1.10 -5.08 -14.69
CA SER A 129 -1.82 -5.07 -13.43
C SER A 129 -2.86 -6.18 -13.33
N LEU A 130 -3.67 -6.34 -14.38
CA LEU A 130 -4.63 -7.45 -14.43
C LEU A 130 -3.91 -8.80 -14.43
N PHE A 131 -2.83 -8.95 -15.20
CA PHE A 131 -2.06 -10.18 -15.23
C PHE A 131 -1.53 -10.56 -13.84
N SER A 132 -1.01 -9.60 -13.07
CA SER A 132 -0.59 -9.85 -11.68
C SER A 132 -1.74 -10.32 -10.79
N ALA A 133 -2.93 -9.72 -10.94
CA ALA A 133 -4.10 -10.13 -10.17
C ALA A 133 -4.54 -11.56 -10.52
N LEU A 134 -4.49 -11.93 -11.81
CA LEU A 134 -4.80 -13.28 -12.27
C LEU A 134 -3.79 -14.30 -11.73
N VAL A 135 -2.49 -14.04 -11.89
CA VAL A 135 -1.41 -14.92 -11.38
C VAL A 135 -1.56 -15.15 -9.88
N ASN A 136 -1.85 -14.10 -9.10
CA ASN A 136 -2.01 -14.23 -7.66
C ASN A 136 -3.32 -14.92 -7.27
N ALA A 137 -4.42 -14.71 -8.02
CA ALA A 137 -5.67 -15.40 -7.76
C ALA A 137 -5.55 -16.92 -7.97
N GLU A 138 -4.75 -17.36 -8.94
CA GLU A 138 -4.52 -18.80 -9.19
C GLU A 138 -3.74 -19.50 -8.07
N LYS A 139 -2.94 -18.75 -7.30
CA LYS A 139 -2.22 -19.27 -6.12
C LYS A 139 -3.12 -19.45 -4.90
N ILE A 140 -4.32 -18.86 -4.89
CA ILE A 140 -5.23 -18.95 -3.76
C ILE A 140 -6.02 -20.25 -3.85
N LEU A 141 -6.12 -20.96 -2.73
CA LEU A 141 -6.98 -22.15 -2.63
C LEU A 141 -8.47 -21.74 -2.72
N ARG A 142 -9.02 -21.83 -3.94
CA ARG A 142 -10.43 -21.56 -4.27
C ARG A 142 -10.98 -22.69 -5.14
N PRO A 143 -12.32 -22.86 -5.21
CA PRO A 143 -12.93 -23.76 -6.18
C PRO A 143 -12.47 -23.42 -7.60
N GLU A 144 -12.33 -24.43 -8.45
CA GLU A 144 -11.98 -24.22 -9.86
C GLU A 144 -13.07 -23.38 -10.55
N PRO A 145 -12.66 -22.34 -11.30
CA PRO A 145 -13.60 -21.46 -12.00
C PRO A 145 -14.20 -22.18 -13.22
N PRO A 146 -15.27 -21.64 -13.81
CA PRO A 146 -15.77 -22.11 -15.10
C PRO A 146 -14.68 -22.03 -16.18
N LEU A 147 -14.79 -22.88 -17.21
CA LEU A 147 -13.85 -22.88 -18.34
C LEU A 147 -13.76 -21.49 -18.97
N GLY A 148 -12.53 -20.98 -19.16
CA GLY A 148 -12.28 -19.65 -19.71
C GLY A 148 -12.23 -18.53 -18.67
N PHE A 149 -12.33 -18.82 -17.37
CA PHE A 149 -12.28 -17.83 -16.29
C PHE A 149 -11.15 -18.14 -15.30
N SER A 150 -10.80 -17.15 -14.48
CA SER A 150 -9.80 -17.23 -13.41
C SER A 150 -10.47 -17.35 -12.04
N LYS A 151 -9.72 -17.80 -11.03
CA LYS A 151 -10.12 -17.76 -9.60
C LYS A 151 -10.30 -16.35 -9.03
N LEU A 152 -10.03 -15.31 -9.82
CA LEU A 152 -10.23 -13.89 -9.47
C LEU A 152 -11.72 -13.60 -9.23
N LYS A 153 -12.04 -12.73 -8.25
CA LYS A 153 -13.42 -12.22 -8.04
C LYS A 153 -13.64 -10.85 -8.67
N VAL A 154 -14.88 -10.51 -8.99
CA VAL A 154 -15.28 -9.17 -9.49
C VAL A 154 -14.84 -8.06 -8.54
N SER A 155 -14.96 -8.30 -7.23
CA SER A 155 -14.53 -7.34 -6.19
C SER A 155 -13.01 -7.12 -6.14
N GLU A 156 -12.21 -8.03 -6.70
CA GLU A 156 -10.75 -7.97 -6.78
C GLU A 156 -10.29 -7.39 -8.11
N ALA A 157 -10.95 -7.78 -9.21
CA ALA A 157 -10.71 -7.29 -10.56
C ALA A 157 -10.82 -5.75 -10.66
N GLY A 158 -11.73 -5.14 -9.89
CA GLY A 158 -11.89 -3.69 -9.83
C GLY A 158 -10.92 -2.97 -8.88
N LYS A 159 -10.47 -3.61 -7.80
CA LYS A 159 -9.66 -2.96 -6.74
C LYS A 159 -8.27 -2.56 -7.22
N GLY A 160 -7.59 -3.46 -7.94
CA GLY A 160 -6.28 -3.16 -8.53
C GLY A 160 -6.37 -2.01 -9.52
N LEU A 161 -7.40 -2.00 -10.36
CA LEU A 161 -7.52 -1.05 -11.45
C LEU A 161 -7.95 0.37 -11.02
N LEU A 162 -8.86 0.48 -10.05
CA LEU A 162 -9.40 1.76 -9.57
C LEU A 162 -8.39 2.59 -8.75
N GLN A 163 -7.45 1.94 -8.06
CA GLN A 163 -6.37 2.64 -7.34
C GLN A 163 -5.22 3.06 -8.25
N GLU A 164 -5.08 2.43 -9.42
CA GLU A 164 -3.87 2.49 -10.26
C GLU A 164 -3.96 3.51 -11.40
N ILE A 165 -5.16 4.01 -11.70
CA ILE A 165 -5.41 4.74 -12.94
C ILE A 165 -5.75 6.21 -12.67
N SER A 166 -4.97 7.09 -13.30
CA SER A 166 -5.31 8.50 -13.55
C SER A 166 -5.63 8.74 -15.02
N ALA A 167 -6.36 7.83 -15.66
CA ALA A 167 -6.66 7.90 -17.10
C ALA A 167 -7.58 9.08 -17.41
N ALA A 168 -7.03 10.06 -18.12
CA ALA A 168 -7.74 11.23 -18.62
C ALA A 168 -8.60 10.94 -19.88
N VAL A 169 -8.57 9.71 -20.42
CA VAL A 169 -9.04 9.42 -21.80
C VAL A 169 -10.19 8.41 -21.86
N LEU A 170 -10.43 7.63 -20.81
CA LEU A 170 -11.51 6.63 -20.78
C LEU A 170 -12.40 6.87 -19.56
N GLY A 171 -13.71 6.96 -19.77
CA GLY A 171 -14.63 6.53 -18.72
C GLY A 171 -14.23 5.09 -18.36
N ILE A 172 -13.95 4.80 -17.08
CA ILE A 172 -13.29 3.56 -16.62
C ILE A 172 -14.07 2.28 -16.96
N CYS A 173 -15.33 2.40 -17.40
CA CYS A 173 -16.27 1.31 -17.63
C CYS A 173 -15.77 0.20 -18.58
N PRO A 174 -15.27 0.47 -19.81
CA PRO A 174 -14.87 -0.59 -20.73
C PRO A 174 -13.67 -1.41 -20.23
N ILE A 175 -12.73 -0.75 -19.52
CA ILE A 175 -11.58 -1.44 -18.94
C ILE A 175 -12.01 -2.30 -17.76
N ALA A 176 -12.89 -1.77 -16.91
CA ALA A 176 -13.43 -2.54 -15.80
C ALA A 176 -14.21 -3.77 -16.28
N ASP A 177 -14.99 -3.65 -17.35
CA ASP A 177 -15.73 -4.78 -17.92
C ASP A 177 -14.78 -5.82 -18.53
N ALA A 178 -13.71 -5.38 -19.21
CA ALA A 178 -12.65 -6.28 -19.66
C ALA A 178 -12.02 -7.05 -18.49
N CYS A 179 -11.74 -6.40 -17.36
CA CYS A 179 -11.16 -7.05 -16.18
C CYS A 179 -12.14 -8.01 -15.51
N LYS A 180 -13.39 -7.58 -15.30
CA LYS A 180 -14.45 -8.41 -14.72
C LYS A 180 -14.72 -9.67 -15.54
N SER A 181 -14.55 -9.61 -16.87
CA SER A 181 -14.76 -10.76 -17.74
C SER A 181 -13.90 -11.98 -17.37
N PHE A 182 -12.80 -11.80 -16.64
CA PHE A 182 -11.96 -12.90 -16.15
C PHE A 182 -12.43 -13.49 -14.82
N ALA A 183 -13.30 -12.82 -14.07
CA ALA A 183 -13.66 -13.23 -12.73
C ALA A 183 -14.60 -14.44 -12.72
N ALA A 184 -14.42 -15.34 -11.75
CA ALA A 184 -15.23 -16.54 -11.59
C ALA A 184 -16.70 -16.26 -11.29
N ASP A 185 -16.99 -15.14 -10.63
CA ASP A 185 -18.31 -14.71 -10.13
C ASP A 185 -18.94 -13.60 -10.99
N VAL A 186 -18.46 -13.40 -12.22
CA VAL A 186 -18.99 -12.35 -13.11
C VAL A 186 -20.39 -12.70 -13.65
N ASP A 187 -21.30 -11.72 -13.59
CA ASP A 187 -22.51 -11.76 -14.39
C ASP A 187 -22.22 -11.21 -15.79
N MET A 188 -22.41 -12.05 -16.81
CA MET A 188 -22.19 -11.68 -18.21
C MET A 188 -23.18 -10.60 -18.70
N GLU A 189 -24.32 -10.40 -18.02
CA GLU A 189 -25.23 -9.29 -18.30
C GLU A 189 -24.73 -7.95 -17.75
N ASP A 190 -23.82 -7.96 -16.77
CA ASP A 190 -23.22 -6.74 -16.21
C ASP A 190 -22.07 -6.20 -17.07
N LEU A 191 -21.57 -7.01 -18.01
CA LEU A 191 -20.53 -6.62 -18.95
C LEU A 191 -21.13 -5.74 -20.06
N GLY A 192 -20.56 -4.54 -20.23
CA GLY A 192 -21.04 -3.55 -21.18
C GLY A 192 -20.78 -3.87 -22.65
N PHE A 193 -20.89 -2.83 -23.47
CA PHE A 193 -20.75 -2.93 -24.91
C PHE A 193 -19.40 -3.52 -25.32
N ASN A 194 -19.44 -4.52 -26.20
CA ASN A 194 -18.27 -5.25 -26.66
C ASN A 194 -18.52 -5.84 -28.06
N SER A 195 -17.44 -6.34 -28.67
CA SER A 195 -17.46 -6.93 -30.01
C SER A 195 -17.69 -8.44 -30.05
N PHE A 196 -17.83 -9.11 -28.89
CA PHE A 196 -17.93 -10.57 -28.81
C PHE A 196 -19.38 -11.04 -29.01
N TRP A 197 -20.37 -10.31 -28.48
CA TRP A 197 -21.79 -10.66 -28.60
C TRP A 197 -22.69 -9.43 -28.74
N ARG A 198 -23.95 -9.67 -29.13
CA ARG A 198 -25.01 -8.65 -29.21
C ARG A 198 -25.88 -8.68 -27.96
N LYS A 199 -26.53 -7.55 -27.67
CA LYS A 199 -27.50 -7.45 -26.56
C LYS A 199 -28.68 -8.40 -26.82
N GLY A 200 -28.96 -9.29 -25.87
CA GLY A 200 -30.03 -10.29 -25.96
C GLY A 200 -29.57 -11.67 -26.43
N ASP A 201 -28.30 -11.85 -26.81
CA ASP A 201 -27.75 -13.17 -27.11
C ASP A 201 -27.81 -14.09 -25.87
N SER A 202 -27.97 -15.39 -26.08
CA SER A 202 -28.04 -16.37 -24.99
C SER A 202 -26.70 -16.47 -24.25
N LYS A 203 -26.75 -16.89 -22.98
CA LYS A 203 -25.55 -17.06 -22.15
C LYS A 203 -24.50 -17.99 -22.79
N GLU A 204 -24.94 -19.02 -23.48
CA GLU A 204 -24.08 -19.98 -24.19
C GLU A 204 -23.30 -19.34 -25.35
N VAL A 205 -23.95 -18.46 -26.10
CA VAL A 205 -23.31 -17.68 -27.18
C VAL A 205 -22.30 -16.70 -26.61
N LYS A 206 -22.63 -16.03 -25.49
CA LYS A 206 -21.70 -15.11 -24.81
C LYS A 206 -20.46 -15.83 -24.29
N LEU A 207 -20.61 -17.03 -23.73
CA LEU A 207 -19.51 -17.83 -23.19
C LEU A 207 -18.59 -18.37 -24.30
N SER A 208 -19.17 -18.83 -25.41
CA SER A 208 -18.40 -19.39 -26.53
C SER A 208 -17.68 -18.34 -27.38
N SER A 209 -18.16 -17.09 -27.39
CA SER A 209 -17.55 -15.97 -28.14
C SER A 209 -16.44 -15.23 -27.38
N LEU A 210 -16.38 -15.38 -26.06
CA LEU A 210 -15.37 -14.74 -25.23
C LEU A 210 -14.02 -15.49 -25.37
N PRO A 211 -12.89 -14.81 -25.66
CA PRO A 211 -11.59 -15.44 -25.75
C PRO A 211 -11.25 -16.21 -24.48
N LEU A 212 -10.95 -17.50 -24.60
CA LEU A 212 -10.77 -18.39 -23.45
C LEU A 212 -9.50 -18.03 -22.67
N TYR A 213 -9.63 -17.86 -21.36
CA TYR A 213 -8.48 -17.79 -20.46
C TYR A 213 -8.22 -19.16 -19.85
N ASN A 214 -7.03 -19.69 -20.07
CA ASN A 214 -6.57 -20.94 -19.48
C ASN A 214 -5.30 -20.66 -18.66
N HIS A 215 -5.36 -20.95 -17.36
CA HIS A 215 -4.21 -20.77 -16.48
C HIS A 215 -3.08 -21.76 -16.78
N SER A 216 -3.39 -22.90 -17.41
CA SER A 216 -2.42 -23.96 -17.72
C SER A 216 -1.59 -23.67 -18.98
N ASP A 217 -1.91 -22.65 -19.77
CA ASP A 217 -1.12 -22.22 -20.95
C ASP A 217 0.08 -21.35 -20.51
N GLU A 218 0.76 -21.77 -19.45
CA GLU A 218 1.59 -20.99 -18.53
C GLU A 218 2.58 -20.03 -19.22
N ILE A 219 2.35 -18.73 -19.07
CA ILE A 219 3.44 -17.76 -19.10
C ILE A 219 4.28 -18.02 -17.85
N CYS A 220 5.39 -18.71 -18.02
CA CYS A 220 6.35 -18.95 -16.94
C CYS A 220 6.88 -17.61 -16.41
N THR A 221 6.40 -17.20 -15.22
CA THR A 221 6.81 -15.92 -14.62
C THR A 221 8.25 -15.95 -14.12
N PHE A 222 8.78 -17.14 -13.81
CA PHE A 222 10.14 -17.30 -13.28
C PHE A 222 10.89 -18.49 -13.93
N PRO A 223 11.89 -18.22 -14.80
CA PRO A 223 12.52 -19.26 -15.61
C PRO A 223 13.43 -20.19 -14.78
N GLN A 224 13.53 -21.45 -15.21
CA GLN A 224 14.25 -22.50 -14.46
C GLN A 224 15.75 -22.21 -14.30
N PHE A 225 16.39 -21.57 -15.29
CA PHE A 225 17.81 -21.20 -15.18
C PHE A 225 18.05 -20.26 -13.99
N LEU A 226 17.12 -19.33 -13.75
CA LEU A 226 17.23 -18.36 -12.67
C LEU A 226 16.94 -19.01 -11.31
N LYS A 227 16.09 -20.06 -11.26
CA LYS A 227 15.90 -20.88 -10.05
C LYS A 227 17.20 -21.61 -9.70
N ASN A 228 17.83 -22.23 -10.69
CA ASN A 228 19.09 -22.96 -10.51
C ASN A 228 20.21 -22.03 -10.04
N GLU A 229 20.33 -20.84 -10.64
CA GLU A 229 21.31 -19.85 -10.22
C GLU A 229 21.01 -19.29 -8.82
N THR A 230 19.76 -18.98 -8.50
CA THR A 230 19.40 -18.52 -7.14
C THR A 230 19.74 -19.57 -6.07
N ARG A 231 19.63 -20.86 -6.40
CA ARG A 231 20.05 -21.97 -5.51
C ARG A 231 21.57 -22.13 -5.43
N SER A 232 22.31 -21.71 -6.46
CA SER A 232 23.76 -21.93 -6.60
C SER A 232 24.61 -20.70 -6.23
N THR A 233 24.03 -19.50 -6.25
CA THR A 233 24.79 -18.25 -6.21
C THR A 233 24.88 -17.69 -4.78
N LEU A 234 26.13 -17.57 -4.33
CA LEU A 234 26.60 -16.74 -3.23
C LEU A 234 26.53 -15.25 -3.64
N LEU A 235 26.20 -14.39 -2.67
CA LEU A 235 26.03 -12.92 -2.76
C LEU A 235 26.93 -12.22 -3.81
N LEU A 236 26.34 -11.29 -4.57
CA LEU A 236 27.05 -10.34 -5.46
C LEU A 236 28.21 -9.64 -4.74
N ASP A 237 29.37 -9.53 -5.39
CA ASP A 237 30.40 -8.56 -5.00
C ASP A 237 29.87 -7.14 -5.28
N SER A 238 29.55 -6.43 -4.21
CA SER A 238 28.89 -5.11 -4.21
C SER A 238 29.81 -3.95 -4.59
N SER A 239 31.10 -4.19 -4.77
CA SER A 239 32.08 -3.11 -4.90
C SER A 239 32.10 -2.41 -6.27
N ARG A 240 31.65 -3.07 -7.36
CA ARG A 240 31.82 -2.53 -8.73
C ARG A 240 30.77 -1.51 -9.19
N TYR A 241 29.56 -1.52 -8.65
CA TYR A 241 28.46 -0.67 -9.13
C TYR A 241 28.16 0.52 -8.23
N SER A 242 29.02 0.77 -7.23
CA SER A 242 28.70 1.64 -6.10
C SER A 242 27.35 1.30 -5.45
N TRP A 243 26.98 0.02 -5.45
CA TRP A 243 25.72 -0.49 -4.91
C TRP A 243 26.01 -1.58 -3.88
N TYR A 244 25.71 -1.30 -2.61
CA TYR A 244 26.05 -2.13 -1.48
C TYR A 244 24.82 -2.82 -0.90
N ASN A 245 24.94 -4.14 -0.67
CA ASN A 245 23.88 -4.99 -0.13
C ASN A 245 24.33 -5.56 1.23
N PRO A 246 24.35 -4.76 2.32
CA PRO A 246 24.66 -5.28 3.64
C PRO A 246 23.68 -6.40 4.02
N VAL A 247 24.19 -7.49 4.56
CA VAL A 247 23.38 -8.61 5.08
C VAL A 247 23.29 -8.61 6.61
N THR A 248 24.07 -7.76 7.28
CA THR A 248 24.01 -7.55 8.74
C THR A 248 24.03 -6.07 9.10
N ILE A 249 23.58 -5.75 10.32
CA ILE A 249 23.61 -4.39 10.87
C ILE A 249 25.06 -3.89 11.05
N GLU A 250 26.01 -4.78 11.37
CA GLU A 250 27.44 -4.44 11.50
C GLU A 250 28.04 -4.01 10.16
N GLN A 251 27.71 -4.73 9.08
CA GLN A 251 28.13 -4.35 7.74
C GLN A 251 27.54 -3.00 7.33
N LEU A 252 26.25 -2.78 7.61
CA LEU A 252 25.60 -1.49 7.38
C LEU A 252 26.30 -0.36 8.14
N ARG A 253 26.60 -0.55 9.43
CA ARG A 253 27.33 0.43 10.26
C ARG A 253 28.71 0.74 9.68
N SER A 254 29.44 -0.28 9.25
CA SER A 254 30.76 -0.10 8.63
C SER A 254 30.65 0.74 7.36
N LEU A 255 29.68 0.44 6.48
CA LEU A 255 29.44 1.19 5.26
C LEU A 255 29.07 2.66 5.53
N LEU A 256 28.27 2.93 6.57
CA LEU A 256 27.92 4.29 6.96
C LEU A 256 29.08 5.05 7.63
N GLY A 257 29.96 4.34 8.34
CA GLY A 257 31.15 4.93 8.99
C GLY A 257 32.21 5.40 7.98
N PHE A 258 32.45 4.64 6.90
CA PHE A 258 33.43 5.00 5.86
C PHE A 258 33.08 6.26 5.07
N VAL A 259 31.86 6.78 5.17
CA VAL A 259 31.40 7.98 4.46
C VAL A 259 32.00 9.26 5.06
N GLU A 260 32.45 9.21 6.31
CA GLU A 260 32.89 10.40 7.06
C GLU A 260 34.36 10.78 6.90
N ASP A 261 35.21 9.92 6.33
CA ASP A 261 36.66 10.19 6.18
C ASP A 261 37.00 11.23 5.07
N GLY A 262 36.07 12.16 4.78
CA GLY A 262 36.42 13.48 4.25
C GLY A 262 36.39 13.68 2.73
N ASN A 263 35.68 12.85 1.95
CA ASN A 263 35.74 12.94 0.48
C ASN A 263 34.45 13.43 -0.22
N GLY A 264 33.49 14.03 0.50
CA GLY A 264 32.27 14.59 -0.11
C GLY A 264 31.34 13.55 -0.79
N THR A 265 31.54 12.27 -0.50
CA THR A 265 30.80 11.15 -1.11
C THR A 265 29.35 11.14 -0.64
N ARG A 266 28.40 11.32 -1.56
CA ARG A 266 26.96 11.28 -1.27
C ARG A 266 26.45 9.85 -1.28
N VAL A 267 25.81 9.44 -0.20
CA VAL A 267 25.23 8.09 -0.05
C VAL A 267 23.72 8.14 -0.06
N LYS A 268 23.12 7.25 -0.84
CA LYS A 268 21.69 7.01 -0.86
C LYS A 268 21.35 5.69 -0.18
N VAL A 269 20.55 5.76 0.87
CA VAL A 269 19.94 4.56 1.47
C VAL A 269 18.65 4.26 0.71
N VAL A 270 18.51 3.03 0.22
CA VAL A 270 17.41 2.62 -0.65
C VAL A 270 16.74 1.35 -0.15
N VAL A 271 15.43 1.29 -0.33
CA VAL A 271 14.61 0.08 -0.28
C VAL A 271 13.78 -0.01 -1.55
N GLY A 272 12.71 0.79 -1.63
CA GLY A 272 11.81 0.84 -2.78
C GLY A 272 12.07 1.95 -3.78
N ASN A 273 12.89 2.94 -3.43
CA ASN A 273 13.14 4.16 -4.21
C ASN A 273 11.87 4.98 -4.58
N THR A 274 10.71 4.69 -3.99
CA THR A 274 9.44 5.35 -4.33
C THR A 274 9.37 6.82 -3.90
N GLY A 275 10.22 7.23 -2.95
CA GLY A 275 10.39 8.63 -2.56
C GLY A 275 10.76 9.55 -3.73
N MET A 276 11.46 9.04 -4.74
CA MET A 276 11.78 9.74 -6.00
C MET A 276 10.55 10.15 -6.82
N GLY A 277 9.42 9.47 -6.59
CA GLY A 277 8.16 9.87 -7.17
C GLY A 277 7.76 11.26 -6.71
N TYR A 278 7.94 11.53 -5.41
CA TYR A 278 7.49 12.76 -4.77
C TYR A 278 8.59 13.83 -4.68
N TYR A 279 9.76 13.47 -4.15
CA TYR A 279 10.93 14.35 -4.10
C TYR A 279 11.82 14.06 -5.30
N LYS A 280 11.85 14.96 -6.28
CA LYS A 280 12.79 14.85 -7.39
C LYS A 280 14.19 15.14 -6.89
N GLU A 281 15.03 14.11 -6.85
CA GLU A 281 16.46 14.29 -6.60
C GLU A 281 17.09 14.99 -7.80
N VAL A 282 17.64 16.17 -7.55
CA VAL A 282 18.38 16.98 -8.55
C VAL A 282 19.86 16.60 -8.55
N GLU A 283 20.31 15.89 -7.52
CA GLU A 283 21.70 15.58 -7.25
C GLU A 283 22.01 14.09 -7.44
N ASN A 284 23.21 13.79 -7.95
CA ASN A 284 23.67 12.41 -8.17
C ASN A 284 24.31 11.83 -6.91
N TYR A 285 23.99 10.59 -6.57
CA TYR A 285 24.62 9.88 -5.46
C TYR A 285 25.79 9.04 -5.96
N ASP A 286 26.88 9.03 -5.18
CA ASP A 286 28.08 8.27 -5.52
C ASP A 286 27.94 6.81 -5.10
N LYS A 287 27.20 6.55 -4.01
CA LYS A 287 27.00 5.21 -3.44
C LYS A 287 25.54 4.98 -3.06
N TYR A 288 25.09 3.74 -3.24
CA TYR A 288 23.75 3.27 -2.90
C TYR A 288 23.86 2.13 -1.90
N ILE A 289 23.07 2.15 -0.84
CA ILE A 289 23.01 1.08 0.17
C ILE A 289 21.59 0.54 0.20
N ASP A 290 21.44 -0.73 -0.16
CA ASP A 290 20.16 -1.44 -0.18
C ASP A 290 19.93 -2.19 1.13
N LEU A 291 18.89 -1.79 1.86
CA LEU A 291 18.61 -2.36 3.18
C LEU A 291 17.82 -3.68 3.14
N ARG A 292 17.32 -4.12 1.97
CA ARG A 292 16.38 -5.25 1.86
C ARG A 292 16.96 -6.59 2.31
N TYR A 293 18.28 -6.73 2.27
CA TYR A 293 18.98 -7.97 2.58
C TYR A 293 19.33 -8.14 4.07
N ILE A 294 19.02 -7.15 4.91
CA ILE A 294 19.20 -7.25 6.36
C ILE A 294 17.94 -7.88 6.98
N PRO A 295 18.01 -9.10 7.54
CA PRO A 295 16.82 -9.82 8.02
C PRO A 295 16.02 -9.06 9.07
N GLU A 296 16.69 -8.34 9.97
CA GLU A 296 16.07 -7.57 11.06
C GLU A 296 15.17 -6.44 10.54
N LEU A 297 15.48 -5.88 9.36
CA LEU A 297 14.68 -4.82 8.74
C LEU A 297 13.55 -5.37 7.87
N SER A 298 13.57 -6.66 7.54
CA SER A 298 12.67 -7.29 6.58
C SER A 298 11.68 -8.28 7.22
N VAL A 299 11.65 -8.38 8.55
CA VAL A 299 10.80 -9.31 9.31
C VAL A 299 9.61 -8.62 9.96
N ILE A 300 8.50 -9.35 10.05
CA ILE A 300 7.34 -8.99 10.88
C ILE A 300 7.28 -10.00 12.03
N ARG A 301 7.20 -9.51 13.26
CA ARG A 301 7.10 -10.34 14.47
C ARG A 301 5.88 -9.91 15.26
N ARG A 302 5.08 -10.88 15.71
CA ARG A 302 4.00 -10.65 16.66
C ARG A 302 4.36 -11.29 17.99
N ASP A 303 4.20 -10.53 19.06
CA ASP A 303 4.37 -11.01 20.42
C ASP A 303 3.22 -10.51 21.31
N ASN A 304 3.33 -10.76 22.62
CA ASN A 304 2.32 -10.39 23.61
C ASN A 304 2.28 -8.88 23.95
N THR A 305 3.08 -8.07 23.27
CA THR A 305 3.14 -6.61 23.41
C THR A 305 2.70 -5.87 22.14
N GLY A 306 2.42 -6.60 21.05
CA GLY A 306 1.91 -6.07 19.79
C GLY A 306 2.60 -6.65 18.56
N ILE A 307 2.63 -5.87 17.48
CA ILE A 307 3.24 -6.24 16.20
C ILE A 307 4.46 -5.35 15.94
N SER A 308 5.63 -5.97 15.80
CA SER A 308 6.86 -5.32 15.34
C SER A 308 7.08 -5.57 13.86
N ILE A 309 7.27 -4.50 13.10
CA ILE A 309 7.45 -4.51 11.66
C ILE A 309 8.81 -3.88 11.33
N GLY A 310 9.66 -4.62 10.63
CA GLY A 310 10.94 -4.11 10.15
C GLY A 310 10.79 -2.93 9.17
N ALA A 311 11.75 -2.01 9.17
CA ALA A 311 11.69 -0.78 8.40
C ALA A 311 11.76 -0.96 6.87
N ALA A 312 12.33 -2.07 6.39
CA ALA A 312 12.39 -2.42 4.97
C ALA A 312 11.16 -3.22 4.50
N VAL A 313 10.26 -3.62 5.41
CA VAL A 313 8.99 -4.26 5.06
C VAL A 313 8.16 -3.32 4.19
N THR A 314 7.70 -3.85 3.06
CA THR A 314 6.84 -3.14 2.11
C THR A 314 5.46 -2.84 2.71
N ILE A 315 4.83 -1.75 2.29
CA ILE A 315 3.48 -1.39 2.75
C ILE A 315 2.48 -2.53 2.47
N SER A 316 2.54 -3.19 1.31
CA SER A 316 1.63 -4.30 0.98
C SER A 316 1.74 -5.46 1.98
N LYS A 317 2.96 -5.93 2.28
CA LYS A 317 3.18 -6.99 3.28
C LYS A 317 2.74 -6.59 4.70
N ALA A 318 2.86 -5.31 5.05
CA ALA A 318 2.35 -4.82 6.32
C ALA A 318 0.81 -4.83 6.36
N ILE A 319 0.15 -4.44 5.26
CA ILE A 319 -1.31 -4.53 5.12
C ILE A 319 -1.79 -5.98 5.29
N GLU A 320 -1.14 -6.92 4.59
CA GLU A 320 -1.46 -8.36 4.68
C GLU A 320 -1.33 -8.87 6.12
N ALA A 321 -0.18 -8.63 6.77
CA ALA A 321 0.06 -9.06 8.14
C ALA A 321 -0.94 -8.47 9.16
N LEU A 322 -1.36 -7.22 8.97
CA LEU A 322 -2.37 -6.58 9.83
C LEU A 322 -3.78 -7.17 9.59
N LYS A 323 -4.09 -7.64 8.37
CA LYS A 323 -5.39 -8.27 8.03
C LYS A 323 -5.48 -9.74 8.45
N GLU A 324 -4.36 -10.46 8.46
CA GLU A 324 -4.29 -11.88 8.82
C GLU A 324 -4.62 -12.18 10.28
N CYS A 325 -4.73 -11.16 11.14
CA CYS A 325 -5.16 -11.28 12.54
C CYS A 325 -6.55 -11.97 12.72
N ASN A 326 -7.28 -12.27 11.64
CA ASN A 326 -8.64 -12.82 11.65
C ASN A 326 -8.79 -14.36 11.65
N GLN A 327 -7.71 -15.17 11.70
CA GLN A 327 -7.86 -16.64 11.54
C GLN A 327 -8.28 -17.41 12.82
N GLY A 328 -8.53 -16.72 13.95
CA GLY A 328 -8.70 -17.33 15.28
C GLY A 328 -10.02 -17.07 16.02
N GLY A 329 -11.16 -16.93 15.35
CA GLY A 329 -12.50 -17.13 15.93
C GLY A 329 -13.04 -16.21 17.04
N PHE A 330 -12.22 -15.38 17.69
CA PHE A 330 -12.65 -14.37 18.66
C PHE A 330 -12.19 -12.99 18.18
N HIS A 331 -13.11 -12.14 17.75
CA HIS A 331 -12.80 -10.75 17.39
C HIS A 331 -12.49 -9.95 18.66
N THR A 332 -11.21 -9.60 18.86
CA THR A 332 -10.78 -8.70 19.92
C THR A 332 -10.93 -7.23 19.47
N GLU A 333 -10.94 -6.29 20.42
CA GLU A 333 -10.88 -4.85 20.07
C GLU A 333 -9.54 -4.53 19.37
N GLU A 334 -8.47 -5.25 19.70
CA GLU A 334 -7.17 -5.21 19.01
C GLU A 334 -7.29 -5.49 17.50
N ASP A 335 -7.95 -6.59 17.11
CA ASP A 335 -8.09 -6.98 15.70
C ASP A 335 -8.84 -5.91 14.88
N MET A 336 -9.79 -5.22 15.53
CA MET A 336 -10.51 -4.10 14.92
C MET A 336 -9.58 -2.91 14.64
N VAL A 337 -8.65 -2.60 15.56
CA VAL A 337 -7.65 -1.53 15.35
C VAL A 337 -6.72 -1.89 14.20
N TYR A 338 -6.08 -3.07 14.21
CA TYR A 338 -5.17 -3.48 13.12
C TYR A 338 -5.85 -3.51 11.76
N LYS A 339 -7.08 -4.03 11.69
CA LYS A 339 -7.85 -4.04 10.45
C LYS A 339 -8.11 -2.62 9.94
N LYS A 340 -8.51 -1.68 10.80
CA LYS A 340 -8.73 -0.29 10.41
C LYS A 340 -7.45 0.43 9.99
N ILE A 341 -6.30 0.11 10.59
CA ILE A 341 -5.00 0.58 10.13
C ILE A 341 -4.74 0.07 8.70
N ALA A 342 -4.92 -1.23 8.48
CA ALA A 342 -4.69 -1.85 7.17
C ALA A 342 -5.62 -1.27 6.09
N ASP A 343 -6.91 -1.12 6.40
CA ASP A 343 -7.90 -0.54 5.48
C ASP A 343 -7.61 0.94 5.17
N HIS A 344 -6.97 1.68 6.09
CA HIS A 344 -6.48 3.03 5.79
C HIS A 344 -5.23 3.00 4.91
N MET A 345 -4.27 2.13 5.21
CA MET A 345 -3.05 1.95 4.42
C MET A 345 -3.34 1.55 2.97
N GLU A 346 -4.38 0.76 2.72
CA GLU A 346 -4.82 0.41 1.36
C GLU A 346 -5.22 1.62 0.52
N LYS A 347 -5.60 2.75 1.14
CA LYS A 347 -5.97 3.99 0.44
C LYS A 347 -4.74 4.81 0.02
N VAL A 348 -3.53 4.42 0.45
CA VAL A 348 -2.28 5.15 0.27
C VAL A 348 -1.56 4.71 -1.01
N ALA A 349 -1.42 5.62 -1.98
CA ALA A 349 -0.84 5.32 -3.29
C ALA A 349 -1.55 4.14 -3.99
N SER A 350 -0.91 3.54 -4.99
CA SER A 350 -1.43 2.40 -5.75
C SER A 350 -0.70 1.11 -5.36
N GLY A 351 -1.28 -0.06 -5.64
CA GLY A 351 -0.69 -1.36 -5.27
C GLY A 351 0.76 -1.54 -5.74
N PHE A 352 1.08 -1.20 -6.99
CA PHE A 352 2.46 -1.27 -7.51
C PHE A 352 3.45 -0.31 -6.82
N ILE A 353 2.98 0.73 -6.12
CA ILE A 353 3.80 1.58 -5.24
C ILE A 353 3.93 0.92 -3.88
N GLN A 354 2.83 0.44 -3.28
CA GLN A 354 2.82 -0.24 -1.99
C GLN A 354 3.71 -1.48 -1.97
N ASN A 355 3.80 -2.19 -3.10
CA ASN A 355 4.63 -3.39 -3.30
C ASN A 355 6.15 -3.08 -3.26
N SER A 356 6.54 -1.82 -3.43
CA SER A 356 7.95 -1.38 -3.42
C SER A 356 8.26 -0.47 -2.23
N ALA A 357 7.34 0.43 -1.88
CA ALA A 357 7.50 1.39 -0.79
C ALA A 357 7.58 0.68 0.56
N SER A 358 8.57 1.04 1.38
CA SER A 358 8.71 0.51 2.73
C SER A 358 8.06 1.40 3.77
N LEU A 359 7.61 0.80 4.88
CA LEU A 359 7.09 1.54 6.02
C LEU A 359 8.14 2.49 6.61
N GLY A 360 9.38 2.04 6.75
CA GLY A 360 10.45 2.86 7.29
C GLY A 360 10.78 4.05 6.39
N GLY A 361 10.81 3.84 5.06
CA GLY A 361 11.01 4.93 4.11
C GLY A 361 9.92 6.00 4.21
N ASN A 362 8.67 5.58 4.37
CA ASN A 362 7.54 6.50 4.56
C ASN A 362 7.66 7.35 5.83
N LEU A 363 8.03 6.73 6.97
CA LEU A 363 8.20 7.45 8.23
C LEU A 363 9.40 8.40 8.20
N VAL A 364 10.52 7.99 7.59
CA VAL A 364 11.69 8.87 7.41
C VAL A 364 11.34 10.06 6.51
N MET A 365 10.55 9.86 5.46
CA MET A 365 10.04 10.97 4.63
C MET A 365 9.16 11.93 5.43
N ALA A 366 8.27 11.40 6.29
CA ALA A 366 7.41 12.22 7.16
C ALA A 366 8.22 13.03 8.18
N GLN A 367 9.33 12.48 8.68
CA GLN A 367 10.21 13.14 9.65
C GLN A 367 11.11 14.20 9.00
N ARG A 368 11.73 13.87 7.86
CA ARG A 368 12.74 14.74 7.23
C ARG A 368 12.16 15.78 6.29
N ASN A 369 11.19 15.42 5.45
CA ASN A 369 10.91 16.18 4.22
C ASN A 369 9.50 16.78 4.17
N HIS A 370 8.83 16.99 5.30
CA HIS A 370 7.45 17.51 5.35
C HIS A 370 6.44 16.64 4.58
N PHE A 371 6.64 15.32 4.53
CA PHE A 371 5.77 14.43 3.76
C PHE A 371 4.39 14.28 4.43
N PRO A 372 3.27 14.56 3.73
CA PRO A 372 1.91 14.43 4.27
C PRO A 372 1.48 12.95 4.36
N SER A 373 2.09 12.21 5.28
CA SER A 373 1.91 10.76 5.41
C SER A 373 0.59 10.39 6.08
N ASP A 374 -0.22 9.58 5.40
CA ASP A 374 -1.36 8.85 5.99
C ASP A 374 -0.89 7.84 7.05
N ILE A 375 0.20 7.11 6.77
CA ILE A 375 0.73 6.05 7.63
C ILE A 375 1.24 6.60 8.96
N ALA A 376 2.02 7.69 8.93
CA ALA A 376 2.55 8.29 10.15
C ALA A 376 1.42 8.79 11.06
N THR A 377 0.36 9.39 10.49
CA THR A 377 -0.81 9.86 11.26
C THR A 377 -1.52 8.73 11.97
N VAL A 378 -1.79 7.62 11.27
CA VAL A 378 -2.48 6.46 11.84
C VAL A 378 -1.65 5.81 12.94
N LEU A 379 -0.34 5.62 12.71
CA LEU A 379 0.58 5.05 13.69
C LEU A 379 0.77 5.95 14.92
N LEU A 380 0.66 7.27 14.75
CA LEU A 380 0.77 8.23 15.85
C LEU A 380 -0.42 8.14 16.81
N ALA A 381 -1.64 7.95 16.28
CA ALA A 381 -2.85 7.81 17.08
C ALA A 381 -2.78 6.58 17.99
N VAL A 382 -2.34 5.45 17.44
CA VAL A 382 -2.19 4.18 18.18
C VAL A 382 -0.93 4.12 19.05
N GLY A 383 -0.16 5.21 19.15
CA GLY A 383 0.98 5.28 20.06
C GLY A 383 2.12 4.33 19.71
N SER A 384 2.37 4.10 18.42
CA SER A 384 3.50 3.28 17.97
C SER A 384 4.85 3.79 18.50
N THR A 385 5.79 2.86 18.67
CA THR A 385 7.21 3.16 18.94
C THR A 385 8.06 2.79 17.73
N VAL A 386 9.26 3.35 17.66
CA VAL A 386 10.25 3.09 16.61
C VAL A 386 11.61 2.83 17.24
N ASN A 387 12.38 1.93 16.63
CA ASN A 387 13.77 1.69 17.01
C ASN A 387 14.70 2.27 15.94
N ILE A 388 15.60 3.16 16.36
CA ILE A 388 16.63 3.73 15.50
C ILE A 388 18.01 3.28 15.97
N ILE A 389 18.94 3.16 15.02
CA ILE A 389 20.35 2.94 15.29
C ILE A 389 21.14 4.13 14.77
N THR A 390 21.99 4.71 15.62
CA THR A 390 22.93 5.78 15.29
C THR A 390 24.33 5.38 15.74
N GLY A 391 25.21 5.04 14.80
CA GLY A 391 26.51 4.44 15.12
C GLY A 391 26.33 3.15 15.93
N LEU A 392 26.92 3.07 17.12
CA LEU A 392 26.80 1.93 18.03
C LEU A 392 25.56 1.98 18.95
N LYS A 393 24.87 3.12 19.03
CA LYS A 393 23.71 3.28 19.93
C LYS A 393 22.43 2.83 19.24
N SER A 394 21.59 2.12 19.97
CA SER A 394 20.20 1.84 19.62
C SER A 394 19.31 2.60 20.59
N GLU A 395 18.25 3.21 20.07
CA GLU A 395 17.32 4.04 20.83
C GLU A 395 15.90 3.64 20.43
N GLU A 396 15.04 3.36 21.42
CA GLU A 396 13.60 3.20 21.23
C GLU A 396 12.90 4.50 21.59
N LEU A 397 12.05 4.99 20.69
CA LEU A 397 11.34 6.26 20.83
C LEU A 397 9.86 6.05 20.56
N THR A 398 9.01 6.85 21.19
CA THR A 398 7.65 7.02 20.69
C THR A 398 7.68 7.64 19.30
N LEU A 399 6.68 7.34 18.47
CA LEU A 399 6.58 7.95 17.15
C LEU A 399 6.48 9.49 17.24
N GLU A 400 5.90 10.02 18.31
CA GLU A 400 5.82 11.47 18.54
C GLU A 400 7.21 12.09 18.78
N GLU A 401 8.05 11.47 19.60
CA GLU A 401 9.44 11.90 19.82
C GLU A 401 10.26 11.81 18.53
N PHE A 402 10.07 10.71 17.78
CA PHE A 402 10.72 10.52 16.49
C PHE A 402 10.33 11.56 15.44
N LEU A 403 9.08 12.02 15.42
CA LEU A 403 8.65 13.04 14.46
C LEU A 403 9.10 14.45 14.86
N ARG A 404 9.16 14.75 16.17
CA ARG A 404 9.55 16.07 16.69
C ARG A 404 11.04 16.34 16.74
N ARG A 405 11.88 15.29 16.81
CA ARG A 405 13.34 15.45 16.88
C ARG A 405 13.89 16.13 15.60
N PRO A 406 15.10 16.70 15.68
CA PRO A 406 15.82 17.16 14.49
C PRO A 406 15.93 16.06 13.42
N GLU A 407 16.04 16.49 12.16
CA GLU A 407 16.15 15.60 11.00
C GLU A 407 17.22 14.54 11.25
N LEU A 408 16.87 13.26 11.03
CA LEU A 408 17.82 12.18 11.22
C LEU A 408 19.07 12.45 10.37
N ASP A 409 20.25 12.31 10.95
CA ASP A 409 21.50 12.42 10.21
C ASP A 409 21.66 11.25 9.21
N SER A 410 22.64 11.34 8.31
CA SER A 410 22.93 10.29 7.32
C SER A 410 23.38 8.96 7.92
N LYS A 411 23.66 8.91 9.23
CA LYS A 411 24.20 7.76 9.97
C LYS A 411 23.11 7.01 10.74
N SER A 412 21.96 7.65 10.91
CA SER A 412 20.82 7.14 11.64
C SER A 412 19.92 6.33 10.73
N ILE A 413 19.64 5.10 11.11
CA ILE A 413 18.77 4.18 10.37
C ILE A 413 17.61 3.76 11.26
N LEU A 414 16.40 3.90 10.73
CA LEU A 414 15.19 3.32 11.32
C LEU A 414 15.20 1.81 11.06
N ILE A 415 15.10 1.01 12.11
CA ILE A 415 15.22 -0.45 12.06
C ILE A 415 13.86 -1.12 12.10
N SER A 416 13.00 -0.69 13.00
CA SER A 416 11.67 -1.29 13.19
C SER A 416 10.67 -0.29 13.74
N ILE A 417 9.40 -0.62 13.51
CA ILE A 417 8.22 0.07 14.01
C ILE A 417 7.45 -0.94 14.84
N LYS A 418 6.98 -0.54 16.03
CA LYS A 418 6.14 -1.38 16.88
C LYS A 418 4.77 -0.75 17.04
N ILE A 419 3.74 -1.50 16.67
CA ILE A 419 2.34 -1.17 16.92
C ILE A 419 1.94 -1.91 18.20
N PRO A 420 1.58 -1.19 19.27
CA PRO A 420 1.33 -1.83 20.55
C PRO A 420 -0.01 -2.57 20.58
N ASP A 421 -0.08 -3.56 21.46
CA ASP A 421 -1.34 -4.17 21.90
C ASP A 421 -2.08 -3.24 22.88
N TRP A 422 -3.21 -2.71 22.43
CA TRP A 422 -4.02 -1.74 23.16
C TRP A 422 -4.90 -2.35 24.26
N ASP A 423 -5.28 -3.62 24.14
CA ASP A 423 -6.10 -4.30 25.13
C ASP A 423 -5.33 -4.45 26.44
N ARG A 424 -4.00 -4.63 26.35
CA ARG A 424 -3.10 -4.79 27.50
C ARG A 424 -2.58 -3.49 28.10
N ILE A 425 -2.18 -2.51 27.28
CA ILE A 425 -1.69 -1.20 27.80
C ILE A 425 -2.72 -0.57 28.73
N MET A 426 -4.00 -0.77 28.43
CA MET A 426 -5.09 -0.11 29.13
C MET A 426 -5.76 -0.97 30.20
N GLY A 427 -5.11 -2.08 30.61
CA GLY A 427 -5.45 -2.89 31.77
C GLY A 427 -6.94 -3.22 31.89
N ILE A 428 -7.39 -4.33 31.28
CA ILE A 428 -8.73 -4.87 31.56
C ILE A 428 -8.73 -5.47 32.97
N SER A 429 -8.78 -4.60 33.98
CA SER A 429 -9.00 -4.97 35.37
C SER A 429 -10.36 -4.44 35.83
N SER A 430 -11.33 -5.36 35.87
CA SER A 430 -12.54 -5.37 36.71
C SER A 430 -13.64 -4.31 36.46
N GLY A 431 -14.83 -4.79 36.07
CA GLY A 431 -16.12 -4.24 36.50
C GLY A 431 -16.91 -3.40 35.50
N THR A 432 -16.28 -2.48 34.76
CA THR A 432 -16.99 -1.55 33.87
C THR A 432 -16.78 -1.92 32.40
N LYS A 433 -17.87 -2.21 31.67
CA LYS A 433 -17.83 -2.44 30.21
C LYS A 433 -17.40 -1.14 29.52
N MET A 434 -16.12 -1.07 29.17
CA MET A 434 -15.56 0.01 28.36
C MET A 434 -15.51 -0.45 26.92
N ASN A 435 -15.85 0.43 25.98
CA ASN A 435 -15.78 0.15 24.55
C ASN A 435 -14.64 0.98 23.95
N LEU A 436 -13.76 0.35 23.17
CA LEU A 436 -12.76 1.04 22.36
C LEU A 436 -13.37 1.51 21.04
N LEU A 437 -13.23 2.80 20.75
CA LEU A 437 -13.57 3.41 19.47
C LEU A 437 -12.27 3.78 18.78
N PHE A 438 -12.13 3.38 17.52
CA PHE A 438 -11.02 3.78 16.67
C PHE A 438 -11.55 4.04 15.27
N GLU A 439 -11.41 5.25 14.77
CA GLU A 439 -11.78 5.61 13.40
C GLU A 439 -10.65 6.35 12.70
N THR A 440 -10.56 6.16 11.38
CA THR A 440 -9.58 6.87 10.56
C THR A 440 -10.28 7.63 9.45
N TYR A 441 -9.81 8.84 9.20
CA TYR A 441 -10.43 9.79 8.27
C TYR A 441 -9.40 10.30 7.28
N ARG A 442 -9.86 10.53 6.05
CA ARG A 442 -9.02 11.01 4.95
C ARG A 442 -9.86 11.83 3.99
N ALA A 443 -9.53 13.11 3.87
CA ALA A 443 -10.07 13.97 2.83
C ALA A 443 -8.98 14.20 1.79
N ALA A 444 -9.24 13.78 0.55
CA ALA A 444 -8.32 13.91 -0.57
C ALA A 444 -9.10 14.29 -1.84
N PRO A 445 -8.45 14.81 -2.89
CA PRO A 445 -9.11 15.07 -4.18
C PRO A 445 -9.80 13.84 -4.79
N ARG A 446 -9.38 12.64 -4.38
CA ARG A 446 -9.93 11.35 -4.80
C ARG A 446 -10.05 10.41 -3.58
N PRO A 447 -11.12 9.61 -3.47
CA PRO A 447 -11.36 8.78 -2.29
C PRO A 447 -10.38 7.60 -2.16
N LEU A 448 -9.88 7.07 -3.28
CA LEU A 448 -9.03 5.87 -3.33
C LEU A 448 -7.72 6.16 -4.07
N GLY A 449 -6.60 5.87 -3.42
CA GLY A 449 -5.26 5.84 -4.01
C GLY A 449 -4.78 7.16 -4.63
N ASN A 450 -3.49 7.19 -4.99
CA ASN A 450 -2.90 8.10 -5.98
C ASN A 450 -3.27 9.60 -5.89
N ALA A 451 -3.52 10.10 -4.69
CA ALA A 451 -3.76 11.51 -4.39
C ALA A 451 -3.33 11.77 -2.94
N LEU A 452 -2.66 12.89 -2.72
CA LEU A 452 -2.30 13.31 -1.36
C LEU A 452 -3.53 13.88 -0.64
N PRO A 453 -3.68 13.61 0.66
CA PRO A 453 -4.78 14.15 1.44
C PRO A 453 -4.62 15.67 1.67
N TYR A 454 -5.75 16.37 1.70
CA TYR A 454 -5.85 17.71 2.26
C TYR A 454 -5.69 17.68 3.79
N LEU A 455 -6.28 16.66 4.42
CA LEU A 455 -6.15 16.36 5.84
C LEU A 455 -6.43 14.87 6.06
N ASN A 456 -5.62 14.24 6.90
CA ASN A 456 -5.88 12.89 7.41
C ASN A 456 -5.91 12.92 8.94
N ALA A 457 -6.64 11.97 9.52
CA ALA A 457 -6.78 11.86 10.96
C ALA A 457 -6.99 10.41 11.39
N ALA A 458 -6.57 10.11 12.61
CA ALA A 458 -6.89 8.87 13.29
C ALA A 458 -7.28 9.21 14.73
N LEU A 459 -8.50 8.82 15.09
CA LEU A 459 -9.14 9.18 16.35
C LEU A 459 -9.42 7.92 17.13
N MET A 460 -8.90 7.86 18.35
CA MET A 460 -9.10 6.76 19.28
C MET A 460 -9.70 7.28 20.58
N ALA A 461 -10.72 6.61 21.10
CA ALA A 461 -11.28 6.94 22.41
C ALA A 461 -11.79 5.68 23.09
N LYS A 462 -11.53 5.58 24.39
CA LYS A 462 -12.16 4.58 25.26
C LYS A 462 -13.34 5.24 25.95
N VAL A 463 -14.52 4.67 25.77
CA VAL A 463 -15.75 5.23 26.32
C VAL A 463 -16.41 4.25 27.29
N SER A 464 -17.07 4.78 28.30
CA SER A 464 -17.83 3.98 29.27
C SER A 464 -19.19 4.63 29.56
N ARG A 465 -20.15 3.85 30.02
CA ARG A 465 -21.43 4.41 30.45
C ARG A 465 -21.27 5.04 31.83
N CYS A 466 -21.72 6.28 31.98
CA CYS A 466 -21.72 6.95 33.27
C CYS A 466 -22.64 6.21 34.24
N THR A 467 -22.21 6.03 35.49
CA THR A 467 -23.01 5.37 36.53
C THR A 467 -24.04 6.31 37.17
N THR A 468 -23.83 7.63 37.08
CA THR A 468 -24.66 8.66 37.71
C THR A 468 -25.53 9.44 36.72
N SER A 469 -25.26 9.34 35.42
CA SER A 469 -26.06 9.93 34.35
C SER A 469 -26.20 8.91 33.22
N ASN A 470 -27.26 8.97 32.40
CA ASN A 470 -27.40 8.08 31.24
C ASN A 470 -26.41 8.40 30.09
N GLY A 471 -25.43 9.28 30.31
CA GLY A 471 -24.46 9.72 29.31
C GLY A 471 -23.23 8.83 29.19
N ILE A 472 -22.44 9.10 28.16
CA ILE A 472 -21.20 8.38 27.85
C ILE A 472 -20.01 9.21 28.33
N ILE A 473 -19.10 8.61 29.12
CA ILE A 473 -17.86 9.24 29.58
C ILE A 473 -16.72 8.84 28.64
N VAL A 474 -15.90 9.82 28.25
CA VAL A 474 -14.61 9.56 27.58
C VAL A 474 -13.56 9.28 28.65
N SER A 475 -13.17 8.03 28.81
CA SER A 475 -12.19 7.63 29.84
C SER A 475 -10.75 7.97 29.44
N ASN A 476 -10.44 7.87 28.14
CA ASN A 476 -9.14 8.21 27.56
C ASN A 476 -9.34 8.44 26.06
N CYS A 477 -8.55 9.31 25.43
CA CYS A 477 -8.57 9.50 23.99
C CYS A 477 -7.23 9.96 23.43
N ARG A 478 -7.01 9.66 22.14
CA ARG A 478 -5.84 10.05 21.36
C ARG A 478 -6.29 10.45 19.96
N PHE A 479 -5.95 11.66 19.55
CA PHE A 479 -6.38 12.24 18.29
C PHE A 479 -5.17 12.75 17.52
N ALA A 480 -4.78 12.02 16.48
CA ALA A 480 -3.73 12.44 15.57
C ALA A 480 -4.32 13.07 14.31
N PHE A 481 -3.75 14.18 13.90
CA PHE A 481 -4.07 14.87 12.65
C PHE A 481 -2.79 15.06 11.85
N GLY A 482 -2.88 14.94 10.53
CA GLY A 482 -1.74 15.12 9.63
C GLY A 482 -2.16 15.69 8.29
N ALA A 483 -1.15 15.90 7.46
CA ALA A 483 -1.28 16.45 6.11
C ALA A 483 -1.95 17.82 6.02
N TYR A 484 -2.19 18.55 7.11
CA TYR A 484 -2.90 19.83 7.09
C TYR A 484 -1.99 21.04 6.83
N GLY A 485 -0.81 20.82 6.24
CA GLY A 485 0.15 21.88 5.94
C GLY A 485 1.14 22.17 7.06
N THR A 486 1.53 21.14 7.82
CA THR A 486 2.55 21.22 8.87
C THR A 486 3.69 20.24 8.60
N LYS A 487 4.80 20.36 9.35
CA LYS A 487 5.99 19.53 9.15
C LYS A 487 5.74 18.03 9.28
N HIS A 488 4.95 17.61 10.26
CA HIS A 488 4.65 16.21 10.53
C HIS A 488 3.28 16.12 11.20
N PRO A 489 2.64 14.93 11.24
CA PRO A 489 1.40 14.77 12.00
C PRO A 489 1.62 15.06 13.49
N MET A 490 0.57 15.55 14.14
CA MET A 490 0.58 15.96 15.54
C MET A 490 -0.66 15.48 16.27
N ARG A 491 -0.51 15.26 17.58
CA ARG A 491 -1.64 14.98 18.48
C ARG A 491 -2.30 16.25 18.97
N ALA A 492 -3.62 16.22 19.10
CA ALA A 492 -4.39 17.30 19.70
C ALA A 492 -4.46 17.15 21.23
N THR A 493 -3.30 17.12 21.91
CA THR A 493 -3.19 16.78 23.35
C THR A 493 -4.07 17.64 24.25
N LYS A 494 -4.20 18.94 23.98
CA LYS A 494 -5.09 19.82 24.75
C LYS A 494 -6.57 19.44 24.65
N VAL A 495 -7.00 18.88 23.50
CA VAL A 495 -8.37 18.35 23.32
C VAL A 495 -8.50 17.01 24.03
N GLU A 496 -7.47 16.16 23.95
CA GLU A 496 -7.40 14.88 24.66
C GLU A 496 -7.57 15.08 26.18
N GLU A 497 -6.79 15.99 26.76
CA GLU A 497 -6.85 16.39 28.17
C GLU A 497 -8.22 16.98 28.54
N PHE A 498 -8.80 17.80 27.67
CA PHE A 498 -10.10 18.42 27.92
C PHE A 498 -11.26 17.41 27.96
N LEU A 499 -11.25 16.40 27.09
CA LEU A 499 -12.33 15.41 26.99
C LEU A 499 -12.21 14.28 28.02
N THR A 500 -10.99 13.95 28.43
CA THR A 500 -10.73 12.87 29.39
C THR A 500 -11.48 13.10 30.71
N GLY A 501 -12.28 12.11 31.11
CA GLY A 501 -13.12 12.13 32.30
C GLY A 501 -14.46 12.87 32.14
N LYS A 502 -14.77 13.46 30.98
CA LYS A 502 -16.04 14.19 30.77
C LYS A 502 -17.14 13.31 30.21
N VAL A 503 -18.37 13.62 30.63
CA VAL A 503 -19.59 13.12 30.00
C VAL A 503 -19.81 13.86 28.69
N LEU A 504 -19.94 13.12 27.59
CA LEU A 504 -20.22 13.66 26.27
C LEU A 504 -21.58 14.36 26.25
N SER A 505 -21.57 15.61 25.84
CA SER A 505 -22.75 16.42 25.55
C SER A 505 -22.45 17.33 24.37
N VAL A 506 -23.50 17.90 23.75
CA VAL A 506 -23.34 18.86 22.65
C VAL A 506 -22.46 20.04 23.07
N GLY A 507 -22.65 20.56 24.28
CA GLY A 507 -21.83 21.66 24.82
C GLY A 507 -20.35 21.29 24.96
N VAL A 508 -20.05 20.10 25.51
CA VAL A 508 -18.67 19.61 25.65
C VAL A 508 -18.02 19.41 24.27
N LEU A 509 -18.75 18.86 23.30
CA LEU A 509 -18.23 18.68 21.93
C LEU A 509 -17.98 20.02 21.25
N CYS A 510 -18.87 21.01 21.40
CA CYS A 510 -18.67 22.35 20.86
C CYS A 510 -17.41 23.02 21.42
N GLU A 511 -17.14 22.89 22.71
CA GLU A 511 -15.91 23.43 23.32
C GLU A 511 -14.66 22.67 22.84
N ALA A 512 -14.72 21.34 22.72
CA ALA A 512 -13.62 20.55 22.16
C ALA A 512 -13.31 20.96 20.71
N VAL A 513 -14.34 21.23 19.91
CA VAL A 513 -14.21 21.75 18.54
C VAL A 513 -13.56 23.14 18.50
N LYS A 514 -13.92 24.04 19.41
CA LYS A 514 -13.29 25.37 19.51
C LYS A 514 -11.79 25.24 19.84
N LEU A 515 -11.44 24.36 20.79
CA LEU A 515 -10.06 24.06 21.13
C LEU A 515 -9.30 23.47 19.93
N LEU A 516 -9.91 22.53 19.21
CA LEU A 516 -9.29 21.89 18.05
C LEU A 516 -8.95 22.90 16.95
N LYS A 517 -9.82 23.87 16.68
CA LYS A 517 -9.56 24.94 15.69
C LYS A 517 -8.30 25.76 16.01
N GLY A 518 -7.96 25.91 17.29
CA GLY A 518 -6.74 26.59 17.71
C GLY A 518 -5.47 25.73 17.68
N ILE A 519 -5.60 24.42 17.42
CA ILE A 519 -4.47 23.46 17.40
C ILE A 519 -4.16 23.03 15.97
N VAL A 520 -5.19 22.70 15.18
CA VAL A 520 -5.03 22.27 13.79
C VAL A 520 -5.04 23.50 12.89
N VAL A 521 -3.93 24.22 12.95
CA VAL A 521 -3.67 25.45 12.18
C VAL A 521 -2.61 25.13 11.12
N PRO A 522 -2.96 25.21 9.82
CA PRO A 522 -2.00 25.09 8.73
C PRO A 522 -0.90 26.16 8.77
N ASP A 523 0.32 25.82 8.35
CA ASP A 523 1.40 26.79 8.21
C ASP A 523 1.12 27.76 7.04
N ASP A 524 1.74 28.95 7.09
CA ASP A 524 1.64 29.96 6.05
C ASP A 524 2.06 29.40 4.68
N GLY A 525 1.29 29.73 3.65
CA GLY A 525 1.50 29.21 2.29
C GLY A 525 0.82 27.87 2.00
N THR A 526 0.18 27.24 2.99
CA THR A 526 -0.63 26.03 2.77
C THR A 526 -1.84 26.32 1.88
N SER A 527 -2.11 25.46 0.90
CA SER A 527 -3.31 25.56 0.06
C SER A 527 -4.59 25.23 0.83
N SER A 528 -5.64 26.04 0.62
CA SER A 528 -6.96 25.85 1.22
C SER A 528 -6.96 25.69 2.76
N PRO A 529 -6.30 26.59 3.52
CA PRO A 529 -6.06 26.39 4.95
C PRO A 529 -7.37 26.32 5.76
N ALA A 530 -8.34 27.18 5.46
CA ALA A 530 -9.65 27.17 6.10
C ALA A 530 -10.40 25.84 5.88
N TYR A 531 -10.30 25.25 4.68
CA TYR A 531 -10.90 23.95 4.39
C TYR A 531 -10.23 22.85 5.22
N ARG A 532 -8.90 22.82 5.30
CA ARG A 532 -8.15 21.85 6.12
C ARG A 532 -8.53 21.95 7.59
N SER A 533 -8.54 23.14 8.19
CA SER A 533 -8.98 23.30 9.58
C SER A 533 -10.45 22.90 9.79
N SER A 534 -11.33 23.15 8.81
CA SER A 534 -12.73 22.74 8.90
C SER A 534 -12.90 21.21 8.88
N LEU A 535 -12.08 20.49 8.11
CA LEU A 535 -12.10 19.04 8.03
C LEU A 535 -11.75 18.39 9.38
N ALA A 536 -10.78 18.93 10.12
CA ALA A 536 -10.43 18.41 11.44
C ALA A 536 -11.62 18.46 12.41
N VAL A 537 -12.37 19.56 12.35
CA VAL A 537 -13.60 19.74 13.14
C VAL A 537 -14.68 18.77 12.70
N SER A 538 -14.89 18.60 11.40
CA SER A 538 -15.87 17.65 10.86
C SER A 538 -15.56 16.22 11.29
N PHE A 539 -14.30 15.79 11.24
CA PHE A 539 -13.90 14.44 11.65
C PHE A 539 -14.11 14.21 13.15
N LEU A 540 -13.77 15.18 14.01
CA LEU A 540 -14.03 15.06 15.45
C LEU A 540 -15.54 15.01 15.75
N PHE A 541 -16.35 15.79 15.01
CA PHE A 541 -17.79 15.77 15.17
C PHE A 541 -18.40 14.43 14.74
N GLU A 542 -18.04 13.93 13.57
CA GLU A 542 -18.48 12.63 13.04
C GLU A 542 -18.10 11.47 13.96
N PHE A 543 -16.92 11.53 14.58
CA PHE A 543 -16.46 10.51 15.52
C PHE A 543 -17.35 10.37 16.76
N PHE A 544 -17.91 11.47 17.26
CA PHE A 544 -18.73 11.47 18.48
C PHE A 544 -20.24 11.59 18.23
N SER A 545 -20.70 11.96 17.02
CA SER A 545 -22.11 12.25 16.73
C SER A 545 -23.02 11.06 17.03
N HIS A 546 -22.63 9.86 16.64
CA HIS A 546 -23.41 8.64 16.89
C HIS A 546 -23.59 8.32 18.37
N LEU A 547 -22.64 8.72 19.22
CA LEU A 547 -22.72 8.53 20.68
C LEU A 547 -23.66 9.56 21.33
N LEU A 548 -23.82 10.74 20.72
CA LEU A 548 -24.73 11.77 21.21
C LEU A 548 -26.19 11.43 20.85
N GLU A 549 -26.44 10.85 19.68
CA GLU A 549 -27.76 10.38 19.25
C GLU A 549 -28.26 9.20 20.12
N ALA A 550 -27.36 8.27 20.48
CA ALA A 550 -27.68 7.14 21.36
C ALA A 550 -28.09 7.55 22.80
N ASN A 551 -27.82 8.78 23.23
CA ASN A 551 -28.24 9.31 24.52
C ASN A 551 -29.66 9.93 24.48
N ALA A 552 -30.25 10.12 23.30
CA ALA A 552 -31.57 10.73 23.11
C ALA A 552 -32.72 9.70 23.13
N GLU A 553 -32.43 8.40 22.95
CA GLU A 553 -33.40 7.32 23.08
C GLU A 553 -33.25 6.59 24.44
N SER A 554 -34.34 6.39 25.15
CA SER A 554 -34.42 5.73 26.47
C SER A 554 -35.62 4.77 26.51
N PRO A 555 -35.84 3.98 27.57
CA PRO A 555 -35.00 2.92 28.11
C PRO A 555 -35.83 1.63 28.22
N ASP A 556 -35.66 0.65 27.32
CA ASP A 556 -36.06 -0.73 27.63
C ASP A 556 -35.29 -1.72 26.77
N GLY A 557 -34.86 -2.81 27.41
CA GLY A 557 -33.76 -3.65 26.97
C GLY A 557 -34.02 -4.46 25.71
N CYS A 558 -33.02 -4.51 24.83
CA CYS A 558 -32.39 -5.76 24.41
C CYS A 558 -31.04 -5.46 23.74
N MET A 559 -29.94 -5.79 24.41
CA MET A 559 -28.61 -5.89 23.79
C MET A 559 -28.51 -7.25 23.08
N ASN A 560 -28.85 -7.27 21.80
CA ASN A 560 -28.24 -8.07 20.72
C ASN A 560 -29.22 -8.14 19.55
N GLY A 561 -28.83 -7.59 18.41
CA GLY A 561 -29.61 -7.71 17.17
C GLY A 561 -29.18 -6.70 16.12
N TYR A 562 -28.20 -7.08 15.32
CA TYR A 562 -28.17 -6.61 13.93
C TYR A 562 -29.49 -7.00 13.26
N SER A 563 -30.33 -6.04 12.88
CA SER A 563 -30.98 -5.99 11.56
C SER A 563 -31.83 -4.72 11.42
N THR A 564 -31.56 -3.97 10.34
CA THR A 564 -32.53 -3.27 9.48
C THR A 564 -33.83 -2.77 10.12
N LEU A 565 -33.99 -1.44 10.23
CA LEU A 565 -35.21 -0.72 9.85
C LEU A 565 -34.95 0.79 9.96
N LEU A 566 -34.48 1.41 8.88
CA LEU A 566 -34.76 2.81 8.52
C LEU A 566 -34.55 2.93 7.01
N SER A 567 -35.61 3.21 6.27
CA SER A 567 -35.59 3.56 4.84
C SER A 567 -36.14 4.99 4.67
N PRO A 568 -35.80 5.71 3.59
CA PRO A 568 -34.46 6.00 3.12
C PRO A 568 -34.27 7.53 2.96
N ALA A 569 -33.51 8.16 3.85
CA ALA A 569 -32.97 9.49 3.61
C ALA A 569 -31.47 9.35 3.34
N LYS A 570 -31.12 9.18 2.05
CA LYS A 570 -29.77 9.24 1.46
C LYS A 570 -28.61 8.92 2.43
N GLN A 571 -28.48 7.65 2.82
CA GLN A 571 -27.20 7.11 3.26
C GLN A 571 -26.23 7.13 2.06
N LEU A 572 -25.17 7.92 2.17
CA LEU A 572 -23.93 7.65 1.44
C LEU A 572 -23.31 6.39 2.06
N ASP A 573 -23.57 5.27 1.40
CA ASP A 573 -23.08 3.93 1.73
C ASP A 573 -21.54 3.89 1.61
N HIS A 574 -20.83 4.25 2.68
CA HIS A 574 -19.37 4.20 2.76
C HIS A 574 -18.80 2.80 3.08
N GLY A 575 -19.65 1.76 3.13
CA GLY A 575 -19.25 0.36 3.34
C GLY A 575 -19.19 -0.48 2.07
N LYS A 576 -19.76 -0.02 0.96
CA LYS A 576 -19.51 -0.63 -0.36
C LYS A 576 -18.27 -0.02 -0.97
N ILE A 577 -17.29 -0.87 -1.28
CA ILE A 577 -16.40 -0.62 -2.41
C ILE A 577 -17.32 -0.20 -3.56
N PRO A 578 -17.09 0.94 -4.26
CA PRO A 578 -17.95 1.32 -5.36
C PRO A 578 -17.92 0.19 -6.39
N THR A 579 -18.95 -0.64 -6.39
CA THR A 579 -19.25 -1.54 -7.49
C THR A 579 -19.60 -0.64 -8.64
N LEU A 580 -18.86 -0.76 -9.74
CA LEU A 580 -19.15 -0.02 -10.97
C LEU A 580 -20.65 -0.11 -11.26
N PRO A 581 -21.35 1.00 -11.51
CA PRO A 581 -22.71 0.92 -12.01
C PRO A 581 -22.70 0.07 -13.28
N SER A 582 -23.59 -0.92 -13.32
CA SER A 582 -23.86 -1.72 -14.52
C SER A 582 -24.10 -0.78 -15.69
N SER A 583 -23.34 -1.01 -16.77
CA SER A 583 -23.42 -0.27 -18.04
C SER A 583 -24.83 -0.31 -18.65
N ALA A 584 -25.66 -1.28 -18.25
CA ALA A 584 -27.05 -1.42 -18.70
C ALA A 584 -27.97 -0.25 -18.24
N LYS A 585 -27.56 0.58 -17.27
CA LYS A 585 -28.39 1.68 -16.73
C LYS A 585 -27.95 3.09 -17.14
N GLN A 586 -26.92 3.26 -17.95
CA GLN A 586 -26.51 4.57 -18.46
C GLN A 586 -26.95 4.73 -19.92
N GLY A 587 -28.26 4.93 -20.11
CA GLY A 587 -28.78 5.48 -21.37
C GLY A 587 -28.38 6.95 -21.45
N TRP A 588 -27.69 7.32 -22.52
CA TRP A 588 -27.32 8.70 -22.81
C TRP A 588 -28.59 9.47 -23.19
N ASN A 589 -28.88 10.55 -22.46
CA ASN A 589 -29.70 11.69 -22.91
C ASN A 589 -28.84 12.94 -22.84
#